data_AF-A0A3S0V850-F1
#
_entry.id   AF-A0A3S0V850-F1
#
_cell.length_a   1.000
_cell.length_b   1.000
_cell.length_c   1.000
_cell.angle_alpha   90.00
_cell.angle_beta   90.00
_cell.angle_gamma   90.00
#
_symmetry.space_group_name_H-M   'P 1'
#
loop_
_entity.id
_entity.type
_entity.pdbx_description
1 polymer ?
#
loop_
_entity_poly.entity_id
_entity_poly.type
_entity_poly.pdbx_seq_one_letter_code
_entity_poly.pdbx_strand_id
1 'polypeptide(L)'
;MFKIDLAGLTVLGWFASLPPDVAELPLSRLADLGDGTGFWPMDRQVVGFDPRTHRLAEPVPQPDALRRVVVVRPTPVPLPAEEVAAEEVAELKRRQAEAIAVVNQDAGKARARFITVAIGQEGTYIEKDREARAFQADPAPDPASYPYLSAEAEHTGQTITTIAALIVGTAAAWTPVNAQIEGLRQGALKTIRDASTPAAVATVFPIDWPAP
;
A
#
# COMPACT_ATOMS: atom_id res chain seq x y z
N MET A 1 23.04 -5.01 -3.13
CA MET A 1 22.45 -4.73 -1.81
C MET A 1 23.47 -5.16 -0.75
N PHE A 2 23.73 -4.36 0.28
CA PHE A 2 24.79 -4.60 1.28
C PHE A 2 24.20 -4.64 2.69
N LYS A 3 24.81 -5.44 3.58
CA LYS A 3 24.49 -5.48 5.01
C LYS A 3 25.75 -5.14 5.81
N ILE A 4 25.58 -4.45 6.94
CA ILE A 4 26.68 -4.13 7.85
C ILE A 4 26.91 -5.35 8.74
N ASP A 5 28.06 -5.99 8.59
CA ASP A 5 28.52 -7.05 9.48
C ASP A 5 29.38 -6.45 10.60
N LEU A 6 28.95 -6.64 11.85
CA LEU A 6 29.67 -6.19 13.05
C LEU A 6 30.56 -7.29 13.65
N ALA A 7 30.52 -8.52 13.12
CA ALA A 7 31.24 -9.68 13.68
C ALA A 7 32.77 -9.63 13.44
N GLY A 8 33.26 -8.69 12.63
CA GLY A 8 34.69 -8.51 12.30
C GLY A 8 35.41 -7.37 13.05
N LEU A 9 34.86 -6.85 14.14
CA LEU A 9 35.44 -5.72 14.88
C LEU A 9 36.74 -6.14 15.60
N THR A 10 37.88 -6.05 14.93
CA THR A 10 39.19 -6.21 15.60
C THR A 10 39.58 -4.88 16.26
N VAL A 11 39.20 -4.70 17.53
CA VAL A 11 39.66 -3.56 18.33
C VAL A 11 41.09 -3.84 18.79
N LEU A 12 42.08 -3.32 18.07
CA LEU A 12 43.46 -3.28 18.55
C LEU A 12 43.65 -2.05 19.45
N GLY A 13 43.41 -2.22 20.75
CA GLY A 13 43.68 -1.20 21.76
C GLY A 13 43.23 -1.64 23.15
N TRP A 14 44.12 -1.50 24.14
CA TRP A 14 43.92 -1.91 25.53
C TRP A 14 42.62 -1.35 26.13
N PHE A 15 41.75 -2.24 26.63
CA PHE A 15 40.56 -1.90 27.40
C PHE A 15 40.92 -1.65 28.87
N ALA A 16 40.61 -0.46 29.38
CA ALA A 16 40.16 -0.32 30.75
C ALA A 16 38.63 -0.49 30.73
N SER A 17 38.14 -1.55 31.39
CA SER A 17 36.76 -1.96 31.66
C SER A 17 35.61 -1.16 31.02
N LEU A 18 34.93 -1.76 30.05
CA LEU A 18 33.51 -1.44 29.77
C LEU A 18 32.61 -2.22 30.75
N PRO A 19 31.54 -1.62 31.29
CA PRO A 19 30.56 -2.34 32.08
C PRO A 19 29.74 -3.32 31.21
N PRO A 20 29.29 -4.46 31.78
CA PRO A 20 28.75 -5.59 31.02
C PRO A 20 27.35 -5.41 30.42
N ASP A 21 26.70 -4.25 30.51
CA ASP A 21 25.28 -4.08 30.15
C ASP A 21 25.00 -3.57 28.72
N VAL A 22 26.04 -3.30 27.92
CA VAL A 22 25.87 -2.72 26.56
C VAL A 22 25.84 -3.79 25.45
N ALA A 23 26.12 -5.05 25.79
CA ALA A 23 26.22 -6.14 24.81
C ALA A 23 24.87 -6.73 24.34
N GLU A 24 23.74 -6.36 24.95
CA GLU A 24 22.44 -7.04 24.72
C GLU A 24 21.25 -6.08 24.50
N LEU A 25 21.41 -5.04 23.68
CA LEU A 25 20.25 -4.25 23.23
C LEU A 25 19.70 -4.77 21.88
N PRO A 26 18.40 -5.10 21.78
CA PRO A 26 17.79 -5.49 20.51
C PRO A 26 17.71 -4.30 19.53
N LEU A 27 17.99 -4.57 18.25
CA LEU A 27 18.07 -3.60 17.13
C LEU A 27 16.82 -2.73 16.92
N SER A 28 15.67 -3.09 17.50
CA SER A 28 14.41 -2.35 17.35
C SER A 28 14.37 -0.98 18.04
N ARG A 29 15.36 -0.64 18.88
CA ARG A 29 15.49 0.70 19.49
C ARG A 29 16.57 1.58 18.87
N LEU A 30 17.31 1.11 17.87
CA LEU A 30 18.32 1.90 17.16
C LEU A 30 17.74 2.70 15.98
N ALA A 31 16.52 2.39 15.54
CA ALA A 31 15.87 3.02 14.40
C ALA A 31 15.15 4.35 14.70
N ASP A 32 14.95 4.70 15.98
CA ASP A 32 14.35 5.99 16.39
C ASP A 32 15.39 7.13 16.53
N LEU A 33 16.65 6.86 16.21
CA LEU A 33 17.68 7.90 16.11
C LEU A 33 17.67 8.45 14.68
N GLY A 34 16.71 9.36 14.46
CA GLY A 34 16.71 10.25 13.31
C GLY A 34 18.08 10.92 13.12
N ASP A 35 18.55 10.86 11.89
CA ASP A 35 19.31 11.92 11.21
C ASP A 35 20.21 12.81 12.10
N GLY A 36 21.27 12.22 12.64
CA GLY A 36 22.36 13.00 13.21
C GLY A 36 23.28 12.19 14.10
N THR A 37 24.42 11.77 13.55
CA THR A 37 25.71 11.66 14.25
C THR A 37 25.63 11.24 15.73
N GLY A 38 25.61 9.94 15.98
CA GLY A 38 25.87 9.41 17.32
C GLY A 38 27.30 9.73 17.75
N PHE A 39 27.46 10.75 18.59
CA PHE A 39 28.65 10.97 19.41
C PHE A 39 28.23 11.59 20.74
N TRP A 40 28.03 10.76 21.76
CA TRP A 40 27.89 11.23 23.14
C TRP A 40 29.24 11.04 23.84
N PRO A 41 30.03 12.10 24.07
CA PRO A 41 31.13 12.00 25.00
C PRO A 41 30.52 12.00 26.41
N MET A 42 30.43 10.82 27.02
CA MET A 42 30.28 10.67 28.47
C MET A 42 31.57 11.15 29.13
N ASP A 43 31.76 12.47 29.23
CA ASP A 43 32.70 13.07 30.17
C ASP A 43 32.32 14.53 30.44
N ARG A 44 31.19 14.74 31.13
CA ARG A 44 31.01 15.95 31.94
C ARG A 44 31.55 15.64 33.33
N GLN A 45 32.85 15.88 33.52
CA GLN A 45 33.34 16.11 34.88
C GLN A 45 32.49 17.21 35.51
N VAL A 46 31.91 16.90 36.67
CA VAL A 46 31.13 17.85 37.47
C VAL A 46 32.05 19.01 37.82
N VAL A 47 31.82 20.17 37.21
CA VAL A 47 32.52 21.41 37.56
C VAL A 47 32.00 21.85 38.93
N GLY A 48 32.88 21.90 39.93
CA GLY A 48 32.56 22.47 41.23
C GLY A 48 32.11 23.92 41.08
N PHE A 49 30.86 24.20 41.47
CA PHE A 49 30.30 25.54 41.50
C PHE A 49 30.70 26.22 42.83
N ASP A 50 31.36 27.39 42.76
CA ASP A 50 31.63 28.20 43.95
C ASP A 50 30.47 29.20 44.17
N PRO A 51 29.64 29.02 45.21
CA PRO A 51 28.47 29.86 45.43
C PRO A 51 28.79 31.28 45.92
N ARG A 52 30.05 31.59 46.29
CA ARG A 52 30.40 32.95 46.75
C ARG A 52 30.78 33.90 45.61
N THR A 53 31.22 33.36 44.47
CA THR A 53 31.71 34.15 43.34
C THR A 53 30.88 33.96 42.07
N HIS A 54 29.91 33.04 42.08
CA HIS A 54 29.02 32.71 40.94
C HIS A 54 29.76 32.45 39.62
N ARG A 55 31.01 31.98 39.69
CA ARG A 55 31.76 31.52 38.51
C ARG A 55 31.88 29.99 38.52
N LEU A 56 31.71 29.41 37.33
CA LEU A 56 32.13 28.04 37.07
C LEU A 56 33.67 28.04 37.02
N ALA A 57 34.32 27.11 37.71
CA ALA A 57 35.76 26.96 37.60
C ALA A 57 36.14 26.73 36.12
N GLU A 58 37.07 27.51 35.59
CA GLU A 58 37.55 27.25 34.23
C GLU A 58 38.19 25.87 34.17
N PRO A 59 37.86 25.04 33.17
CA PRO A 59 38.43 23.71 33.08
C PRO A 59 39.94 23.84 32.88
N VAL A 60 40.72 23.26 33.81
CA VAL A 60 42.16 23.13 33.66
C VAL A 60 42.40 22.30 32.40
N PRO A 61 43.08 22.82 31.36
CA PRO A 61 43.35 22.02 30.18
C PRO A 61 44.36 20.94 30.58
N GLN A 62 43.93 19.67 30.56
CA GLN A 62 44.89 18.56 30.68
C GLN A 62 45.78 18.57 29.43
N PRO A 63 47.11 18.68 29.58
CA PRO A 63 48.03 18.48 28.48
C PRO A 63 48.11 16.97 28.18
N ASP A 64 48.13 16.60 26.90
CA ASP A 64 48.49 15.27 26.38
C ASP A 64 47.47 14.12 26.38
N ALA A 65 46.18 14.38 26.16
CA ALA A 65 45.30 13.34 25.61
C ALA A 65 45.05 13.59 24.12
N LEU A 66 45.90 13.05 23.26
CA LEU A 66 45.60 12.86 21.83
C LEU A 66 44.25 12.11 21.72
N ARG A 67 43.15 12.84 21.52
CA ARG A 67 41.85 12.26 21.20
C ARG A 67 41.97 11.61 19.83
N ARG A 68 42.35 10.32 19.80
CA ARG A 68 42.34 9.52 18.59
C ARG A 68 40.90 9.33 18.17
N VAL A 69 40.50 10.04 17.13
CA VAL A 69 39.24 9.76 16.42
C VAL A 69 39.45 8.45 15.67
N VAL A 70 38.95 7.35 16.23
CA VAL A 70 38.91 6.07 15.53
C VAL A 70 37.74 6.12 14.55
N VAL A 71 38.05 6.37 13.28
CA VAL A 71 37.04 6.28 12.21
C VAL A 71 36.86 4.79 11.90
N VAL A 72 35.87 4.16 12.53
CA VAL A 72 35.44 2.81 12.15
C VAL A 72 34.70 2.94 10.81
N ARG A 73 35.31 2.45 9.74
CA ARG A 73 34.64 2.26 8.46
C ARG A 73 34.15 0.81 8.39
N PRO A 74 32.85 0.53 8.56
CA PRO A 74 32.35 -0.82 8.39
C PRO A 74 32.66 -1.28 6.95
N THR A 75 33.25 -2.47 6.83
CA THR A 75 33.46 -3.09 5.52
C THR A 75 32.09 -3.59 5.03
N PRO A 76 31.58 -3.11 3.88
CA PRO A 76 30.34 -3.63 3.33
C PRO A 76 30.55 -5.10 2.95
N VAL A 77 29.84 -6.00 3.61
CA VAL A 77 29.81 -7.41 3.22
C VAL A 77 28.74 -7.56 2.15
N PRO A 78 29.09 -8.03 0.92
CA PRO A 78 28.09 -8.29 -0.10
C PRO A 78 27.15 -9.39 0.38
N LEU A 79 25.85 -9.18 0.17
CA LEU A 79 24.85 -10.20 0.48
C LEU A 79 25.13 -11.46 -0.35
N PRO A 80 24.92 -12.66 0.21
CA PRO A 80 25.02 -13.89 -0.55
C PRO A 80 23.97 -13.88 -1.68
N ALA A 81 24.27 -14.59 -2.77
CA ALA A 81 23.44 -14.59 -3.96
C ALA A 81 22.01 -15.09 -3.68
N GLU A 82 21.82 -16.03 -2.74
CA GLU A 82 20.48 -16.48 -2.34
C GLU A 82 19.62 -15.39 -1.69
N GLU A 83 20.23 -14.48 -0.92
CA GLU A 83 19.51 -13.40 -0.23
C GLU A 83 19.08 -12.32 -1.21
N VAL A 84 19.95 -11.98 -2.18
CA VAL A 84 19.61 -11.07 -3.28
C VAL A 84 18.45 -11.64 -4.12
N ALA A 85 18.52 -12.91 -4.49
CA ALA A 85 17.45 -13.55 -5.26
C ALA A 85 16.12 -13.59 -4.47
N ALA A 86 16.17 -13.82 -3.16
CA ALA A 86 14.99 -13.78 -2.30
C ALA A 86 14.37 -12.36 -2.23
N GLU A 87 15.20 -11.32 -2.12
CA GLU A 87 14.77 -9.92 -2.13
C GLU A 87 14.13 -9.53 -3.48
N GLU A 88 14.70 -9.95 -4.60
CA GLU A 88 14.16 -9.70 -5.94
C GLU A 88 12.79 -10.36 -6.14
N VAL A 89 12.63 -11.61 -5.69
CA VAL A 89 11.35 -12.31 -5.71
C VAL A 89 10.32 -11.62 -4.81
N ALA A 90 10.73 -11.16 -3.63
CA ALA A 90 9.86 -10.42 -2.71
C ALA A 90 9.40 -9.10 -3.33
N GLU A 91 10.31 -8.38 -3.99
CA GLU A 91 9.98 -7.15 -4.72
C GLU A 91 8.99 -7.39 -5.85
N LEU A 92 9.22 -8.42 -6.68
CA LEU A 92 8.30 -8.77 -7.76
C LEU A 92 6.89 -9.04 -7.22
N LYS A 93 6.77 -9.84 -6.15
CA LYS A 93 5.48 -10.16 -5.52
C LYS A 93 4.79 -8.90 -4.98
N ARG A 94 5.54 -8.00 -4.34
CA ARG A 94 5.00 -6.73 -3.85
C ARG A 94 4.44 -5.89 -5.01
N ARG A 95 5.19 -5.76 -6.10
CA ARG A 95 4.76 -5.03 -7.30
C ARG A 95 3.53 -5.63 -7.95
N GLN A 96 3.47 -6.95 -8.05
CA GLN A 96 2.28 -7.65 -8.56
C GLN A 96 1.05 -7.37 -7.69
N ALA A 97 1.17 -7.45 -6.36
CA ALA A 97 0.07 -7.20 -5.44
C ALA A 97 -0.44 -5.75 -5.52
N GLU A 98 0.47 -4.77 -5.53
CA GLU A 98 0.16 -3.36 -5.72
C GLU A 98 -0.58 -3.12 -7.05
N ALA A 99 -0.05 -3.64 -8.16
CA ALA A 99 -0.66 -3.48 -9.47
C ALA A 99 -2.05 -4.12 -9.56
N ILE A 100 -2.25 -5.32 -8.99
CA ILE A 100 -3.55 -5.99 -8.93
C ILE A 100 -4.56 -5.13 -8.16
N ALA A 101 -4.16 -4.54 -7.04
CA ALA A 101 -5.02 -3.65 -6.27
C ALA A 101 -5.46 -2.43 -7.10
N VAL A 102 -4.51 -1.79 -7.80
CA VAL A 102 -4.79 -0.65 -8.69
C VAL A 102 -5.76 -1.04 -9.81
N VAL A 103 -5.52 -2.15 -10.51
CA VAL A 103 -6.41 -2.62 -11.59
C VAL A 103 -7.84 -2.84 -11.11
N ASN A 104 -8.01 -3.46 -9.94
CA ASN A 104 -9.35 -3.69 -9.37
C ASN A 104 -10.02 -2.38 -8.95
N GLN A 105 -9.27 -1.45 -8.35
CA GLN A 105 -9.77 -0.14 -7.98
C GLN A 105 -10.23 0.65 -9.22
N ASP A 106 -9.40 0.67 -10.27
CA ASP A 106 -9.69 1.44 -11.48
C ASP A 106 -10.82 0.82 -12.31
N ALA A 107 -10.95 -0.52 -12.33
CA ALA A 107 -12.14 -1.17 -12.89
C ALA A 107 -13.42 -0.79 -12.12
N GLY A 108 -13.35 -0.67 -10.79
CA GLY A 108 -14.45 -0.16 -9.97
C GLY A 108 -14.83 1.28 -10.32
N LYS A 109 -13.83 2.18 -10.42
CA LYS A 109 -14.03 3.57 -10.87
C LYS A 109 -14.60 3.63 -12.28
N ALA A 110 -14.17 2.74 -13.16
CA ALA A 110 -14.68 2.65 -14.53
C ALA A 110 -16.17 2.29 -14.56
N ARG A 111 -16.60 1.30 -13.77
CA ARG A 111 -18.02 0.95 -13.64
C ARG A 111 -18.85 2.10 -13.08
N ALA A 112 -18.33 2.78 -12.06
CA ALA A 112 -19.00 3.92 -11.42
C ALA A 112 -19.29 5.12 -12.35
N ARG A 113 -18.69 5.16 -13.56
CA ARG A 113 -19.05 6.17 -14.58
C ARG A 113 -20.38 5.90 -15.28
N PHE A 114 -20.87 4.67 -15.24
CA PHE A 114 -22.05 4.23 -15.99
C PHE A 114 -23.22 3.81 -15.09
N ILE A 115 -22.95 3.50 -13.81
CA ILE A 115 -23.95 3.01 -12.86
C ILE A 115 -23.92 3.83 -11.57
N THR A 116 -25.05 3.85 -10.88
CA THR A 116 -25.12 4.32 -9.48
C THR A 116 -24.54 3.26 -8.56
N VAL A 117 -23.49 3.61 -7.83
CA VAL A 117 -22.89 2.74 -6.80
C VAL A 117 -23.58 3.03 -5.47
N ALA A 118 -24.44 2.11 -5.02
CA ALA A 118 -25.14 2.20 -3.75
C ALA A 118 -25.19 0.82 -3.08
N ILE A 119 -24.65 0.74 -1.87
CA ILE A 119 -24.56 -0.51 -1.11
C ILE A 119 -25.95 -1.11 -0.93
N GLY A 120 -26.11 -2.37 -1.36
CA GLY A 120 -27.34 -3.13 -1.19
C GLY A 120 -28.37 -2.91 -2.29
N GLN A 121 -28.09 -2.06 -3.28
CA GLN A 121 -28.98 -1.89 -4.43
C GLN A 121 -28.69 -2.86 -5.59
N GLU A 122 -27.53 -3.53 -5.60
CA GLU A 122 -27.17 -4.44 -6.70
C GLU A 122 -28.20 -5.56 -6.87
N GLY A 123 -28.64 -6.14 -5.75
CA GLY A 123 -29.70 -7.15 -5.74
C GLY A 123 -31.02 -6.59 -6.28
N THR A 124 -31.39 -5.37 -5.89
CA THR A 124 -32.60 -4.71 -6.39
C THR A 124 -32.55 -4.50 -7.91
N TYR A 125 -31.41 -4.08 -8.48
CA TYR A 125 -31.29 -3.90 -9.92
C TYR A 125 -31.40 -5.21 -10.71
N ILE A 126 -30.82 -6.31 -10.19
CA ILE A 126 -30.94 -7.63 -10.79
C ILE A 126 -32.40 -8.10 -10.78
N GLU A 127 -33.08 -7.93 -9.66
CA GLU A 127 -34.49 -8.32 -9.52
C GLU A 127 -35.41 -7.50 -10.44
N LYS A 128 -35.15 -6.19 -10.55
CA LYS A 128 -35.87 -5.31 -11.50
C LYS A 128 -35.68 -5.73 -12.95
N ASP A 129 -34.46 -6.04 -13.38
CA ASP A 129 -34.20 -6.53 -14.75
C ASP A 129 -34.90 -7.88 -15.00
N ARG A 130 -34.85 -8.81 -14.04
CA ARG A 130 -35.57 -10.09 -14.11
C ARG A 130 -37.06 -9.88 -14.29
N GLU A 131 -37.66 -9.03 -13.46
CA GLU A 131 -39.09 -8.71 -13.47
C GLU A 131 -39.49 -8.04 -14.79
N ALA A 132 -38.71 -7.07 -15.27
CA ALA A 132 -38.94 -6.39 -16.54
C ALA A 132 -38.93 -7.34 -17.75
N ARG A 133 -37.99 -8.28 -17.79
CA ARG A 133 -37.92 -9.30 -18.84
C ARG A 133 -39.10 -10.28 -18.78
N ALA A 134 -39.48 -10.70 -17.58
CA ALA A 134 -40.64 -11.56 -17.38
C ALA A 134 -41.93 -10.87 -17.85
N PHE A 135 -42.14 -9.61 -17.46
CA PHE A 135 -43.28 -8.81 -17.88
C PHE A 135 -43.38 -8.67 -19.41
N GLN A 136 -42.25 -8.44 -20.10
CA GLN A 136 -42.24 -8.32 -21.56
C GLN A 136 -42.52 -9.64 -22.30
N ALA A 137 -42.23 -10.77 -21.66
CA ALA A 137 -42.48 -12.10 -22.22
C ALA A 137 -43.89 -12.64 -21.91
N ASP A 138 -44.60 -12.01 -20.98
CA ASP A 138 -45.93 -12.41 -20.54
C ASP A 138 -47.00 -11.87 -21.51
N PRO A 139 -47.79 -12.74 -22.18
CA PRO A 139 -48.83 -12.32 -23.11
C PRO A 139 -50.05 -11.68 -22.42
N ALA A 140 -50.20 -11.85 -21.10
CA ALA A 140 -51.33 -11.32 -20.32
C ALA A 140 -50.90 -10.96 -18.89
N PRO A 141 -50.01 -9.97 -18.71
CA PRO A 141 -49.39 -9.70 -17.42
C PRO A 141 -50.40 -9.16 -16.40
N ASP A 142 -50.40 -9.77 -15.22
CA ASP A 142 -51.06 -9.22 -14.02
C ASP A 142 -50.06 -8.33 -13.26
N PRO A 143 -50.32 -7.01 -13.14
CA PRO A 143 -49.47 -6.10 -12.36
C PRO A 143 -49.10 -6.60 -10.95
N ALA A 144 -50.00 -7.32 -10.26
CA ALA A 144 -49.73 -7.84 -8.93
C ALA A 144 -48.59 -8.88 -8.88
N SER A 145 -48.25 -9.49 -10.02
CA SER A 145 -47.11 -10.40 -10.17
C SER A 145 -45.78 -9.67 -10.36
N TYR A 146 -45.81 -8.35 -10.55
CA TYR A 146 -44.66 -7.50 -10.86
C TYR A 146 -44.59 -6.33 -9.85
N PRO A 147 -44.22 -6.60 -8.59
CA PRO A 147 -44.26 -5.60 -7.52
C PRO A 147 -43.22 -4.48 -7.68
N TYR A 148 -42.01 -4.75 -8.20
CA TYR A 148 -41.01 -3.70 -8.38
C TYR A 148 -41.43 -2.72 -9.48
N LEU A 149 -41.90 -3.24 -10.62
CA LEU A 149 -42.35 -2.43 -11.74
C LEU A 149 -43.62 -1.65 -11.38
N SER A 150 -44.56 -2.29 -10.69
CA SER A 150 -45.81 -1.64 -10.24
C SER A 150 -45.54 -0.47 -9.30
N ALA A 151 -44.69 -0.67 -8.29
CA ALA A 151 -44.36 0.39 -7.34
C ALA A 151 -43.64 1.57 -8.01
N GLU A 152 -42.72 1.31 -8.94
CA GLU A 152 -42.02 2.37 -9.67
C GLU A 152 -42.92 3.10 -10.66
N ALA A 153 -43.80 2.37 -11.36
CA ALA A 153 -44.80 2.95 -12.25
C ALA A 153 -45.73 3.92 -11.50
N GLU A 154 -46.24 3.50 -10.33
CA GLU A 154 -47.06 4.33 -9.45
C GLU A 154 -46.31 5.60 -9.01
N HIS A 155 -45.08 5.46 -8.51
CA HIS A 155 -44.32 6.58 -7.97
C HIS A 155 -43.82 7.57 -9.03
N THR A 156 -43.64 7.11 -10.27
CA THR A 156 -43.16 7.95 -11.39
C THR A 156 -44.29 8.44 -12.30
N GLY A 157 -45.53 8.01 -12.09
CA GLY A 157 -46.66 8.34 -12.97
C GLY A 157 -46.53 7.74 -14.38
N GLN A 158 -45.77 6.67 -14.54
CA GLN A 158 -45.55 5.98 -15.81
C GLN A 158 -46.31 4.66 -15.87
N THR A 159 -46.41 4.07 -17.06
CA THR A 159 -46.97 2.72 -17.19
C THR A 159 -45.91 1.66 -16.86
N ILE A 160 -46.36 0.49 -16.39
CA ILE A 160 -45.48 -0.67 -16.16
C ILE A 160 -44.72 -1.04 -17.45
N THR A 161 -45.38 -0.96 -18.61
CA THR A 161 -44.75 -1.19 -19.91
C THR A 161 -43.60 -0.23 -20.18
N THR A 162 -43.77 1.07 -19.89
CA THR A 162 -42.71 2.07 -20.06
C THR A 162 -41.54 1.79 -19.12
N ILE A 163 -41.80 1.48 -17.85
CA ILE A 163 -40.76 1.16 -16.86
C ILE A 163 -40.01 -0.12 -17.24
N ALA A 164 -40.70 -1.17 -17.64
CA ALA A 164 -40.08 -2.43 -18.09
C ALA A 164 -39.17 -2.19 -19.31
N ALA A 165 -39.63 -1.43 -20.30
CA ALA A 165 -38.83 -1.07 -21.48
C ALA A 165 -37.58 -0.26 -21.10
N LEU A 166 -37.71 0.70 -20.19
CA LEU A 166 -36.59 1.50 -19.70
C LEU A 166 -35.53 0.63 -19.00
N ILE A 167 -35.95 -0.27 -18.12
CA ILE A 167 -35.04 -1.16 -17.38
C ILE A 167 -34.30 -2.09 -18.35
N VAL A 168 -35.02 -2.79 -19.24
CA VAL A 168 -34.43 -3.72 -20.21
C VAL A 168 -33.48 -2.98 -21.16
N GLY A 169 -33.87 -1.79 -21.63
CA GLY A 169 -33.02 -0.95 -22.48
C GLY A 169 -31.74 -0.50 -21.77
N THR A 170 -31.84 -0.10 -20.50
CA THR A 170 -30.69 0.29 -19.68
C THR A 170 -29.73 -0.88 -19.45
N ALA A 171 -30.26 -2.06 -19.10
CA ALA A 171 -29.47 -3.27 -18.92
C ALA A 171 -28.77 -3.69 -20.23
N ALA A 172 -29.47 -3.60 -21.36
CA ALA A 172 -28.92 -3.90 -22.67
C ALA A 172 -27.77 -2.93 -23.06
N ALA A 173 -27.91 -1.63 -22.77
CA ALA A 173 -26.87 -0.64 -23.00
C ALA A 173 -25.64 -0.83 -22.08
N TRP A 174 -25.87 -1.21 -20.83
CA TRP A 174 -24.79 -1.41 -19.85
C TRP A 174 -23.95 -2.66 -20.13
N THR A 175 -24.59 -3.75 -20.55
CA THR A 175 -23.95 -5.06 -20.74
C THR A 175 -22.66 -5.05 -21.57
N PRO A 176 -22.60 -4.49 -22.80
CA PRO A 176 -21.37 -4.48 -23.59
C PRO A 176 -20.24 -3.68 -22.95
N VAL A 177 -20.55 -2.56 -22.29
CA VAL A 177 -19.56 -1.73 -21.61
C VAL A 177 -18.97 -2.46 -20.40
N ASN A 178 -19.82 -3.09 -19.58
CA ASN A 178 -19.34 -3.87 -18.42
C ASN A 178 -18.49 -5.06 -18.85
N ALA A 179 -18.87 -5.73 -19.94
CA ALA A 179 -18.10 -6.83 -20.52
C ALA A 179 -16.71 -6.36 -21.00
N GLN A 180 -16.63 -5.19 -21.65
CA GLN A 180 -15.36 -4.59 -22.05
C GLN A 180 -14.48 -4.27 -20.84
N ILE A 181 -15.04 -3.66 -19.79
CA ILE A 181 -14.32 -3.37 -18.53
C ILE A 181 -13.80 -4.68 -17.92
N GLU A 182 -14.63 -5.72 -17.84
CA GLU A 182 -14.20 -6.99 -17.26
C GLU A 182 -13.13 -7.69 -18.09
N GLY A 183 -13.22 -7.62 -19.43
CA GLY A 183 -12.20 -8.13 -20.34
C GLY A 183 -10.84 -7.45 -20.13
N LEU A 184 -10.82 -6.12 -20.08
CA LEU A 184 -9.61 -5.33 -19.80
C LEU A 184 -9.02 -5.68 -18.42
N ARG A 185 -9.87 -5.79 -17.40
CA ARG A 185 -9.47 -6.16 -16.04
C ARG A 185 -8.80 -7.54 -16.01
N GLN A 186 -9.45 -8.55 -16.57
CA GLN A 186 -8.93 -9.92 -16.57
C GLN A 186 -7.64 -10.04 -17.40
N GLY A 187 -7.57 -9.35 -18.55
CA GLY A 187 -6.36 -9.26 -19.36
C GLY A 187 -5.19 -8.66 -18.59
N ALA A 188 -5.40 -7.53 -17.92
CA ALA A 188 -4.40 -6.88 -17.08
C ALA A 188 -3.95 -7.79 -15.92
N LEU A 189 -4.89 -8.41 -15.19
CA LEU A 189 -4.57 -9.33 -14.10
C LEU A 189 -3.75 -10.54 -14.56
N LYS A 190 -4.04 -11.07 -15.76
CA LYS A 190 -3.25 -12.14 -16.35
C LYS A 190 -1.83 -11.66 -16.65
N THR A 191 -1.65 -10.54 -17.34
CA THR A 191 -0.33 -9.99 -17.66
C THR A 191 0.50 -9.73 -16.40
N ILE A 192 -0.11 -9.19 -15.32
CA ILE A 192 0.60 -8.95 -14.06
C ILE A 192 1.09 -10.25 -13.42
N ARG A 193 0.24 -11.29 -13.38
CA ARG A 193 0.59 -12.58 -12.78
C ARG A 193 1.69 -13.31 -13.55
N ASP A 194 1.68 -13.18 -14.87
CA ASP A 194 2.67 -13.82 -15.75
C ASP A 194 4.00 -13.05 -15.81
N ALA A 195 4.04 -11.80 -15.33
CA ALA A 195 5.23 -10.96 -15.35
C ALA A 195 6.36 -11.57 -14.49
N SER A 196 7.55 -11.71 -15.08
CA SER A 196 8.76 -12.21 -14.38
C SER A 196 9.64 -11.09 -13.82
N THR A 197 9.29 -9.81 -14.05
CA THR A 197 10.06 -8.66 -13.57
C THR A 197 9.15 -7.51 -13.14
N PRO A 198 9.59 -6.66 -12.18
CA PRO A 198 8.88 -5.42 -11.83
C PRO A 198 8.59 -4.51 -13.03
N ALA A 199 9.52 -4.41 -13.97
CA ALA A 199 9.35 -3.61 -15.18
C ALA A 199 8.21 -4.14 -16.07
N ALA A 200 8.08 -5.46 -16.21
CA ALA A 200 6.98 -6.08 -16.96
C ALA A 200 5.61 -5.88 -16.27
N VAL A 201 5.57 -5.77 -14.93
CA VAL A 201 4.33 -5.40 -14.24
C VAL A 201 3.91 -3.97 -14.62
N ALA A 202 4.86 -3.04 -14.73
CA ALA A 202 4.57 -1.64 -15.02
C ALA A 202 4.00 -1.40 -16.44
N THR A 203 4.28 -2.27 -17.41
CA THR A 203 3.79 -2.11 -18.80
C THR A 203 2.29 -2.27 -18.96
N VAL A 204 1.59 -2.74 -17.93
CA VAL A 204 0.13 -2.90 -17.91
C VAL A 204 -0.59 -1.55 -17.86
N PHE A 205 0.09 -0.49 -17.42
CA PHE A 205 -0.48 0.82 -17.22
C PHE A 205 -0.01 1.84 -18.28
N PRO A 206 -0.84 2.85 -18.60
CA PRO A 206 -2.24 3.01 -18.17
C PRO A 206 -3.18 2.00 -18.88
N ILE A 207 -4.33 1.72 -18.27
CA ILE A 207 -5.40 0.96 -18.92
C ILE A 207 -6.42 1.95 -19.48
N ASP A 208 -6.70 1.85 -20.78
CA ASP A 208 -7.69 2.67 -21.46
C ASP A 208 -9.11 2.16 -21.17
N TRP A 209 -9.65 2.60 -20.04
CA TRP A 209 -11.00 2.24 -19.61
C TRP A 209 -12.09 2.98 -20.43
N PRO A 210 -13.24 2.34 -20.71
CA PRO A 210 -14.35 2.98 -21.43
C PRO A 210 -14.86 4.25 -20.75
N ALA A 211 -15.22 5.25 -21.56
CA ALA A 211 -15.87 6.48 -21.15
C ALA A 211 -17.33 6.52 -21.69
N PRO A 212 -18.25 7.25 -21.02
CA PRO A 212 -19.63 7.41 -21.48
C PRO A 212 -19.76 8.22 -22.78
#